data_AF-A0A4V0IC64-F1
#
_entry.id   AF-A0A4V0IC64-F1
#
_cell.length_a   1.000
_cell.length_b   1.000
_cell.length_c   1.000
_cell.angle_alpha   90.00
_cell.angle_beta   90.00
_cell.angle_gamma   90.00
#
_symmetry.space_group_name_H-M   'P 1'
#
loop_
_entity.id
_entity.type
_entity.pdbx_description
1 polymer ?
#
loop_
_entity_poly.entity_id
_entity_poly.type
_entity_poly.pdbx_seq_one_letter_code
_entity_poly.pdbx_strand_id
1 'polypeptide(L)'
;MDLYASLTPAMIVDRPFPHIVLEGAVPPEACAELVRAFPPLDTFGAGLPDAKKVLRRSVHLAGLSEPLRGLIEAHVRPAAFAALARVFGQAVRREYPGLETRFGPLDALRVGQRHADGHDRCEVLLDAQPVVLAPVTRGVVGERGPHVKGTNKLLEGLLFLPDPADDTPGGEMELYEPVPGHRPRFGARNQTRPRGLRAVRAVPYRAGTLVVWVNTPRSLTRLAPRGASPWPVRFLSLPVQFPEPLFELPQNPGSLWGRVSGWLARRVTGRTGGGV
;
A
#
# COMPACT_ATOMS: atom_id res chain seq x y z
N MET A 1 -8.22 -18.41 0.50
CA MET A 1 -8.89 -17.46 -0.41
C MET A 1 -7.85 -16.93 -1.38
N ASP A 2 -8.06 -17.08 -2.69
CA ASP A 2 -7.19 -16.47 -3.72
C ASP A 2 -7.76 -15.09 -4.12
N LEU A 3 -7.10 -14.03 -3.66
CA LEU A 3 -7.51 -12.65 -3.88
C LEU A 3 -7.41 -12.21 -5.35
N TYR A 4 -6.61 -12.90 -6.16
CA TYR A 4 -6.25 -12.47 -7.51
C TYR A 4 -6.86 -13.33 -8.62
N ALA A 5 -7.62 -14.37 -8.27
CA ALA A 5 -8.20 -15.32 -9.21
C ALA A 5 -9.05 -14.63 -10.30
N SER A 6 -9.82 -13.60 -9.94
CA SER A 6 -10.72 -12.89 -10.85
C SER A 6 -10.06 -11.75 -11.63
N LEU A 7 -8.78 -11.44 -11.35
CA LEU A 7 -8.10 -10.34 -12.01
C LEU A 7 -7.61 -10.76 -13.41
N THR A 8 -7.85 -9.90 -14.40
CA THR A 8 -7.36 -10.10 -15.77
C THR A 8 -6.68 -8.83 -16.28
N PRO A 9 -5.73 -8.93 -17.24
CA PRO A 9 -5.10 -7.76 -17.85
C PRO A 9 -6.09 -6.76 -18.45
N ALA A 10 -7.23 -7.24 -18.97
CA ALA A 10 -8.27 -6.41 -19.58
C ALA A 10 -8.97 -5.46 -18.58
N MET A 11 -8.84 -5.70 -17.28
CA MET A 11 -9.40 -4.84 -16.24
C MET A 11 -8.52 -3.61 -15.95
N ILE A 12 -7.30 -3.56 -16.49
CA ILE A 12 -6.35 -2.47 -16.23
C ILE A 12 -6.88 -1.18 -16.88
N VAL A 13 -7.00 -0.15 -16.05
CA VAL A 13 -7.21 1.22 -16.49
C VAL A 13 -5.88 1.94 -16.44
N ASP A 14 -5.41 2.47 -17.57
CA ASP A 14 -4.08 3.09 -17.69
C ASP A 14 -4.00 4.52 -17.14
N ARG A 15 -5.13 5.22 -17.04
CA ARG A 15 -5.19 6.59 -16.51
C ARG A 15 -5.93 6.63 -15.17
N PRO A 16 -5.39 7.29 -14.13
CA PRO A 16 -4.22 8.17 -14.16
C PRO A 16 -2.87 7.45 -14.19
N PHE A 17 -2.83 6.16 -13.91
CA PHE A 17 -1.69 5.25 -14.01
C PHE A 17 -2.26 3.82 -14.03
N PRO A 18 -1.51 2.77 -14.42
CA PRO A 18 -2.07 1.43 -14.52
C PRO A 18 -2.60 0.91 -13.19
N HIS A 19 -3.90 0.66 -13.11
CA HIS A 19 -4.57 0.20 -11.90
C HIS A 19 -5.81 -0.64 -12.21
N ILE A 20 -6.21 -1.49 -11.26
CA ILE A 20 -7.48 -2.20 -11.25
C ILE A 20 -8.21 -1.82 -9.97
N VAL A 21 -9.53 -1.61 -10.10
CA VAL A 21 -10.47 -1.54 -8.98
C VAL A 21 -11.48 -2.66 -9.18
N LEU A 22 -11.56 -3.57 -8.22
CA LEU A 22 -12.53 -4.66 -8.20
C LEU A 22 -13.36 -4.55 -6.93
N GLU A 23 -14.60 -4.08 -7.07
CA GLU A 23 -15.61 -4.17 -6.02
C GLU A 23 -16.09 -5.62 -5.91
N GLY A 24 -16.29 -6.12 -4.69
CA GLY A 24 -16.68 -7.51 -4.47
C GLY A 24 -15.58 -8.53 -4.81
N ALA A 25 -14.30 -8.14 -4.72
CA ALA A 25 -13.17 -9.07 -4.85
C ALA A 25 -13.21 -10.19 -3.81
N VAL A 26 -13.90 -9.93 -2.69
CA VAL A 26 -14.20 -10.90 -1.64
C VAL A 26 -15.72 -10.94 -1.44
N PRO A 27 -16.36 -12.13 -1.40
CA PRO A 27 -17.79 -12.26 -1.16
C PRO A 27 -18.22 -11.65 0.18
N PRO A 28 -19.45 -11.12 0.31
CA PRO A 28 -19.91 -10.44 1.52
C PRO A 28 -19.76 -11.25 2.81
N GLU A 29 -20.07 -12.54 2.78
CA GLU A 29 -19.95 -13.42 3.95
C GLU A 29 -18.48 -13.56 4.40
N ALA A 30 -17.57 -13.76 3.45
CA ALA A 30 -16.15 -13.85 3.73
C ALA A 30 -15.56 -12.50 4.17
N CYS A 31 -16.10 -11.37 3.67
CA CYS A 31 -15.77 -10.04 4.20
C CYS A 31 -16.16 -9.90 5.67
N ALA A 32 -17.37 -10.34 6.05
CA ALA A 32 -17.81 -10.28 7.43
C ALA A 32 -16.92 -11.15 8.35
N GLU A 33 -16.49 -12.32 7.88
CA GLU A 33 -15.52 -13.16 8.60
C GLU A 33 -14.14 -12.50 8.74
N LEU A 34 -13.62 -11.89 7.66
CA LEU A 34 -12.34 -11.16 7.69
C LEU A 34 -12.41 -9.96 8.65
N VAL A 35 -13.53 -9.24 8.69
CA VAL A 35 -13.73 -8.13 9.62
C VAL A 35 -13.75 -8.62 11.07
N ARG A 36 -14.42 -9.74 11.36
CA ARG A 36 -14.41 -10.36 12.70
C ARG A 36 -13.02 -10.87 13.11
N ALA A 37 -12.25 -11.38 12.15
CA ALA A 37 -10.88 -11.83 12.35
C ALA A 37 -9.84 -10.68 12.34
N PHE A 38 -10.26 -9.45 12.04
CA PHE A 38 -9.35 -8.31 12.00
C PHE A 38 -8.82 -8.02 13.41
N PRO A 39 -7.50 -7.76 13.59
CA PRO A 39 -6.96 -7.57 14.93
C PRO A 39 -7.61 -6.40 15.65
N PRO A 40 -7.88 -6.52 16.97
CA PRO A 40 -8.43 -5.43 17.76
C PRO A 40 -7.46 -4.24 17.77
N LEU A 41 -7.98 -3.03 17.98
CA LEU A 41 -7.20 -1.78 17.94
C LEU A 41 -5.98 -1.80 18.88
N ASP A 42 -6.07 -2.46 20.03
CA ASP A 42 -4.96 -2.57 20.98
C ASP A 42 -3.74 -3.30 20.41
N THR A 43 -3.95 -4.19 19.42
CA THR A 43 -2.84 -4.82 18.66
C THR A 43 -2.00 -3.77 17.94
N PHE A 44 -2.60 -2.64 17.56
CA PHE A 44 -1.95 -1.51 16.91
C PHE A 44 -1.30 -0.53 17.91
N GLY A 45 -1.49 -0.74 19.20
CA GLY A 45 -0.86 -0.04 20.31
C GLY A 45 -1.91 0.52 21.27
N ALA A 46 -1.66 0.41 22.57
CA ALA A 46 -2.55 0.98 23.58
C ALA A 46 -2.65 2.51 23.45
N GLY A 47 -3.86 3.06 23.52
CA GLY A 47 -4.09 4.50 23.50
C GLY A 47 -3.63 5.18 22.21
N LEU A 48 -3.94 4.60 21.05
CA LEU A 48 -3.64 5.22 19.76
C LEU A 48 -4.14 6.68 19.72
N PRO A 49 -3.27 7.64 19.42
CA PRO A 49 -3.70 9.01 19.20
C PRO A 49 -4.75 9.10 18.09
N ASP A 50 -5.69 10.03 18.27
CA ASP A 50 -6.70 10.42 17.29
C ASP A 50 -6.09 10.61 15.89
N ALA A 51 -6.80 10.09 14.88
CA ALA A 51 -6.43 10.15 13.47
C ALA A 51 -5.05 9.54 13.10
N LYS A 52 -4.41 8.80 14.00
CA LYS A 52 -3.13 8.17 13.70
C LYS A 52 -3.31 6.95 12.79
N LYS A 53 -2.60 6.96 11.66
CA LYS A 53 -2.44 5.78 10.81
C LYS A 53 -1.38 4.85 11.41
N VAL A 54 -1.75 3.61 11.68
CA VAL A 54 -0.84 2.57 12.16
C VAL A 54 -1.01 1.31 11.34
N LEU A 55 0.10 0.62 11.10
CA LEU A 55 0.12 -0.67 10.43
C LEU A 55 0.86 -1.70 11.27
N ARG A 56 0.59 -2.97 11.00
CA ARG A 56 1.37 -4.11 11.51
C ARG A 56 1.93 -4.91 10.34
N ARG A 57 3.19 -5.32 10.47
CA ARG A 57 3.86 -6.19 9.51
C ARG A 57 3.30 -7.60 9.69
N SER A 58 3.04 -8.31 8.60
CA SER A 58 2.51 -9.69 8.66
C SER A 58 3.36 -10.59 9.56
N VAL A 59 4.68 -10.49 9.47
CA VAL A 59 5.65 -11.28 10.25
C VAL A 59 5.57 -11.10 11.77
N HIS A 60 5.00 -9.98 12.25
CA HIS A 60 4.91 -9.70 13.69
C HIS A 60 3.52 -10.01 14.27
N LEU A 61 2.60 -10.51 13.43
CA LEU A 61 1.24 -10.82 13.86
C LEU A 61 1.16 -12.27 14.30
N ALA A 62 1.46 -12.51 15.58
CA ALA A 62 1.17 -13.77 16.23
C ALA A 62 -0.34 -13.88 16.54
N GLY A 63 -0.88 -15.10 16.51
CA GLY A 63 -2.25 -15.37 16.98
C GLY A 63 -3.37 -14.81 16.10
N LEU A 64 -3.11 -14.54 14.81
CA LEU A 64 -4.19 -14.19 13.87
C LEU A 64 -5.18 -15.35 13.72
N SER A 65 -6.46 -15.02 13.77
CA SER A 65 -7.55 -15.97 13.51
C SER A 65 -7.77 -16.16 12.01
N GLU A 66 -8.35 -17.31 11.65
CA GLU A 66 -8.93 -17.49 10.32
C GLU A 66 -10.20 -16.63 10.17
N PRO A 67 -10.54 -16.20 8.94
CA PRO A 67 -9.84 -16.46 7.67
C PRO A 67 -8.68 -15.49 7.36
N LEU A 68 -8.42 -14.51 8.22
CA LEU A 68 -7.44 -13.46 7.94
C LEU A 68 -6.01 -14.00 7.84
N ARG A 69 -5.64 -14.93 8.73
CA ARG A 69 -4.33 -15.60 8.68
C ARG A 69 -4.11 -16.28 7.33
N GLY A 70 -5.06 -17.10 6.86
CA GLY A 70 -4.95 -17.76 5.57
C GLY A 70 -4.86 -16.80 4.38
N LEU A 71 -5.55 -15.66 4.42
CA LEU A 71 -5.44 -14.62 3.39
C LEU A 71 -4.04 -13.99 3.35
N ILE A 72 -3.50 -13.62 4.52
CA ILE A 72 -2.15 -13.05 4.65
C ILE A 72 -1.10 -14.08 4.19
N GLU A 73 -1.21 -15.31 4.66
CA GLU A 73 -0.31 -16.40 4.30
C GLU A 73 -0.34 -16.70 2.80
N ALA A 74 -1.51 -16.63 2.14
CA ALA A 74 -1.61 -16.81 0.70
C ALA A 74 -0.95 -15.66 -0.08
N HIS A 75 -1.13 -14.42 0.37
CA HIS A 75 -0.57 -13.24 -0.31
C HIS A 75 0.96 -13.20 -0.29
N VAL A 76 1.61 -13.66 0.78
CA VAL A 76 3.08 -13.57 0.91
C VAL A 76 3.83 -14.72 0.21
N ARG A 77 3.16 -15.52 -0.63
CA ARG A 77 3.76 -16.66 -1.37
C ARG A 77 4.12 -16.29 -2.80
N PRO A 78 5.06 -17.03 -3.44
CA PRO A 78 5.40 -16.84 -4.85
C PRO A 78 4.20 -16.86 -5.80
N ALA A 79 3.20 -17.71 -5.52
CA ALA A 79 1.98 -17.81 -6.33
C ALA A 79 1.21 -16.48 -6.44
N ALA A 80 1.18 -15.68 -5.37
CA ALA A 80 0.52 -14.38 -5.37
C ALA A 80 1.22 -13.39 -6.31
N PHE A 81 2.57 -13.35 -6.27
CA PHE A 81 3.33 -12.51 -7.21
C PHE A 81 3.19 -13.01 -8.65
N ALA A 82 3.19 -14.32 -8.89
CA ALA A 82 2.97 -14.87 -10.22
C ALA A 82 1.61 -14.45 -10.80
N ALA A 83 0.55 -14.47 -9.98
CA ALA A 83 -0.77 -13.98 -10.38
C ALA A 83 -0.75 -12.47 -10.72
N LEU A 84 -0.10 -11.66 -9.88
CA LEU A 84 0.06 -10.22 -10.13
C LEU A 84 0.90 -9.93 -11.39
N ALA A 85 1.99 -10.66 -11.60
CA ALA A 85 2.85 -10.55 -12.79
C ALA A 85 2.12 -10.94 -14.07
N ARG A 86 1.28 -11.99 -14.03
CA ARG A 86 0.41 -12.37 -15.15
C ARG A 86 -0.57 -11.26 -15.52
N VAL A 87 -1.14 -10.57 -14.53
CA VAL A 87 -2.12 -9.49 -14.75
C VAL A 87 -1.45 -8.20 -15.21
N PHE A 88 -0.45 -7.73 -14.46
CA PHE A 88 0.17 -6.41 -14.64
C PHE A 88 1.45 -6.42 -15.48
N GLY A 89 1.98 -7.58 -15.89
CA GLY A 89 3.30 -7.69 -16.51
C GLY A 89 3.51 -6.80 -17.74
N GLN A 90 2.50 -6.68 -18.61
CA GLN A 90 2.60 -5.76 -19.75
C GLN A 90 2.63 -4.29 -19.32
N ALA A 91 1.80 -3.89 -18.35
CA ALA A 91 1.82 -2.54 -17.81
C ALA A 91 3.17 -2.24 -17.11
N VAL A 92 3.72 -3.21 -16.39
CA VAL A 92 5.04 -3.12 -15.76
C VAL A 92 6.13 -2.93 -16.82
N ARG A 93 6.15 -3.72 -17.89
CA ARG A 93 7.15 -3.58 -18.97
C ARG A 93 7.06 -2.22 -19.67
N ARG A 94 5.86 -1.65 -19.79
CA ARG A 94 5.66 -0.32 -20.37
C ARG A 94 6.16 0.79 -19.45
N GLU A 95 5.87 0.72 -18.15
CA GLU A 95 6.30 1.74 -17.17
C GLU A 95 7.78 1.60 -16.79
N TYR A 96 8.35 0.38 -16.91
CA TYR A 96 9.70 0.01 -16.53
C TYR A 96 10.38 -0.89 -17.58
N PRO A 97 10.71 -0.39 -18.77
CA PRO A 97 11.26 -1.21 -19.86
C PRO A 97 12.61 -1.88 -19.52
N GLY A 98 13.38 -1.34 -18.57
CA GLY A 98 14.65 -1.92 -18.12
C GLY A 98 14.55 -2.84 -16.89
N LEU A 99 13.34 -3.10 -16.35
CA LEU A 99 13.18 -3.86 -15.12
C LEU A 99 13.69 -5.30 -15.26
N GLU A 100 13.27 -5.99 -16.32
CA GLU A 100 13.62 -7.41 -16.53
C GLU A 100 15.10 -7.57 -16.91
N THR A 101 15.73 -6.56 -17.51
CA THR A 101 17.19 -6.53 -17.70
C THR A 101 17.94 -6.43 -16.38
N ARG A 102 17.39 -5.68 -15.41
CA ARG A 102 18.04 -5.42 -14.12
C ARG A 102 17.87 -6.54 -13.11
N PHE A 103 16.69 -7.19 -13.09
CA PHE A 103 16.35 -8.17 -12.06
C PHE A 103 16.06 -9.58 -12.61
N GLY A 104 15.92 -9.73 -13.93
CA GLY A 104 15.46 -10.96 -14.58
C GLY A 104 13.98 -10.91 -14.96
N PRO A 105 13.50 -11.89 -15.76
CA PRO A 105 12.11 -11.99 -16.17
C PRO A 105 11.15 -12.02 -14.98
N LEU A 106 10.02 -11.32 -15.06
CA LEU A 106 9.07 -11.20 -13.95
C LEU A 106 8.58 -12.55 -13.40
N ASP A 107 8.40 -13.54 -14.26
CA ASP A 107 7.96 -14.90 -13.90
C ASP A 107 9.07 -15.78 -13.32
N ALA A 108 10.33 -15.33 -13.39
CA ALA A 108 11.50 -16.03 -12.85
C ALA A 108 12.03 -15.42 -11.55
N LEU A 109 11.48 -14.29 -11.08
CA LEU A 109 11.95 -13.62 -9.87
C LEU A 109 11.68 -14.47 -8.62
N ARG A 110 12.67 -14.54 -7.72
CA ARG A 110 12.50 -15.20 -6.43
C ARG A 110 11.73 -14.29 -5.48
N VAL A 111 10.71 -14.87 -4.87
CA VAL A 111 9.75 -14.14 -4.03
C VAL A 111 9.91 -14.59 -2.59
N GLY A 112 10.03 -13.62 -1.68
CA GLY A 112 10.05 -13.84 -0.24
C GLY A 112 9.03 -12.97 0.50
N GLN A 113 8.93 -13.18 1.80
CA GLN A 113 8.12 -12.34 2.69
C GLN A 113 8.97 -11.21 3.25
N ARG A 114 8.49 -9.98 3.08
CA ARG A 114 9.13 -8.78 3.59
C ARG A 114 9.27 -8.86 5.12
N HIS A 115 10.43 -8.48 5.61
CA HIS A 115 10.81 -8.52 7.04
C HIS A 115 11.06 -9.92 7.64
N ALA A 116 10.84 -11.00 6.89
CA ALA A 116 11.31 -12.35 7.23
C ALA A 116 12.49 -12.75 6.33
N ASP A 117 12.35 -12.48 5.03
CA ASP A 117 13.38 -12.72 4.02
C ASP A 117 14.14 -11.45 3.66
N GLY A 118 15.33 -11.63 3.11
CA GLY A 118 16.22 -10.58 2.67
C GLY A 118 16.41 -10.58 1.16
N HIS A 119 16.83 -9.43 0.64
CA HIS A 119 17.10 -9.26 -0.79
C HIS A 119 18.37 -9.96 -1.30
N ASP A 120 19.15 -10.57 -0.40
CA ASP A 120 20.23 -11.51 -0.70
C ASP A 120 19.70 -12.82 -1.32
N ARG A 121 18.45 -13.20 -1.01
CA ARG A 121 17.81 -14.44 -1.45
C ARG A 121 16.60 -14.23 -2.38
N CYS A 122 16.01 -13.04 -2.38
CA CYS A 122 14.80 -12.74 -3.12
C CYS A 122 14.87 -11.39 -3.83
N GLU A 123 14.55 -11.35 -5.11
CA GLU A 123 14.42 -10.08 -5.86
C GLU A 123 13.16 -9.31 -5.46
N VAL A 124 12.11 -10.04 -5.05
CA VAL A 124 10.81 -9.47 -4.69
C VAL A 124 10.42 -9.89 -3.28
N LEU A 125 9.99 -8.92 -2.47
CA LEU A 125 9.45 -9.14 -1.14
C LEU A 125 7.98 -8.68 -1.06
N LEU A 126 7.11 -9.57 -0.60
CA LEU A 126 5.67 -9.32 -0.41
C LEU A 126 5.33 -9.10 1.07
N ASP A 127 4.29 -8.34 1.35
CA ASP A 127 3.73 -8.21 2.71
C ASP A 127 2.21 -8.06 2.62
N ALA A 128 1.49 -8.51 3.64
CA ALA A 128 0.07 -8.20 3.81
C ALA A 128 -0.11 -7.57 5.19
N GLN A 129 -0.19 -6.25 5.21
CA GLN A 129 -0.14 -5.46 6.43
C GLN A 129 -1.54 -5.02 6.82
N PRO A 130 -2.12 -5.49 7.94
CA PRO A 130 -3.26 -4.84 8.55
C PRO A 130 -2.94 -3.39 8.86
N VAL A 131 -3.85 -2.52 8.48
CA VAL A 131 -3.76 -1.08 8.68
C VAL A 131 -5.02 -0.58 9.32
N VAL A 132 -4.85 0.28 10.32
CA VAL A 132 -5.93 1.07 10.92
C VAL A 132 -5.60 2.54 10.82
N LEU A 133 -6.61 3.34 10.50
CA LEU A 133 -6.64 4.75 10.80
C LEU A 133 -7.54 4.92 12.01
N ALA A 134 -6.96 5.34 13.14
CA ALA A 134 -7.67 5.42 14.41
C ALA A 134 -8.94 6.31 14.28
N PRO A 135 -10.04 5.92 14.96
CA PRO A 135 -11.26 6.71 14.95
C PRO A 135 -11.01 8.09 15.57
N VAL A 136 -11.90 9.04 15.31
CA VAL A 136 -11.90 10.33 16.03
C VAL A 136 -13.32 10.69 16.43
N THR A 137 -13.43 11.26 17.61
CA THR A 137 -14.71 11.72 18.17
C THR A 137 -15.06 13.14 17.71
N ARG A 138 -14.08 13.93 17.23
CA ARG A 138 -14.25 15.29 16.72
C ARG A 138 -13.29 15.56 15.56
N GLY A 139 -13.73 16.37 14.60
CA GLY A 139 -12.90 16.83 13.48
C GLY A 139 -12.86 15.85 12.30
N VAL A 140 -11.74 15.86 11.59
CA VAL A 140 -11.54 15.10 10.35
C VAL A 140 -10.33 14.20 10.49
N VAL A 141 -10.51 12.92 10.21
CA VAL A 141 -9.46 11.93 10.05
C VAL A 141 -8.97 11.96 8.61
N GLY A 142 -7.66 11.97 8.38
CA GLY A 142 -7.17 11.89 7.01
C GLY A 142 -5.76 11.39 6.94
N GLU A 143 -5.45 10.75 5.82
CA GLU A 143 -4.06 10.55 5.48
C GLU A 143 -3.37 11.88 5.21
N ARG A 144 -2.05 11.82 5.40
CA ARG A 144 -1.08 12.70 4.78
C ARG A 144 -1.46 12.99 3.31
N GLY A 145 -1.14 14.19 2.83
CA GLY A 145 -1.54 14.66 1.49
C GLY A 145 -1.12 13.70 0.35
N PRO A 146 -1.57 13.96 -0.89
CA PRO A 146 -1.32 13.08 -2.03
C PRO A 146 0.14 12.66 -2.13
N HIS A 147 0.38 11.37 -2.28
CA HIS A 147 1.72 10.80 -2.27
C HIS A 147 1.88 9.64 -3.23
N VAL A 148 3.13 9.39 -3.60
CA VAL A 148 3.56 8.17 -4.30
C VAL A 148 4.10 7.20 -3.24
N LYS A 149 3.98 5.89 -3.45
CA LYS A 149 4.53 4.91 -2.50
C LYS A 149 6.07 4.91 -2.57
N GLY A 150 6.72 4.04 -1.80
CA GLY A 150 8.19 3.92 -1.82
C GLY A 150 8.68 3.69 -3.25
N THR A 151 9.79 4.33 -3.64
CA THR A 151 10.31 4.23 -5.02
C THR A 151 10.80 2.83 -5.36
N ASN A 152 11.03 1.98 -4.37
CA ASN A 152 11.36 0.57 -4.54
C ASN A 152 10.15 -0.37 -4.47
N LYS A 153 8.92 0.15 -4.54
CA LYS A 153 7.71 -0.68 -4.65
C LYS A 153 7.25 -0.71 -6.10
N LEU A 154 7.08 -1.90 -6.67
CA LEU A 154 6.60 -2.09 -8.03
C LEU A 154 5.07 -1.98 -8.10
N LEU A 155 4.40 -2.73 -7.23
CA LEU A 155 2.95 -2.72 -7.08
C LEU A 155 2.61 -2.37 -5.63
N GLU A 156 1.44 -1.80 -5.45
CA GLU A 156 0.78 -1.71 -4.15
C GLU A 156 -0.69 -2.07 -4.36
N GLY A 157 -1.27 -2.73 -3.37
CA GLY A 157 -2.71 -2.96 -3.33
C GLY A 157 -3.31 -2.62 -1.97
N LEU A 158 -4.60 -2.30 -1.96
CA LEU A 158 -5.41 -2.17 -0.75
C LEU A 158 -6.64 -3.08 -0.87
N LEU A 159 -6.94 -3.83 0.20
CA LEU A 159 -8.23 -4.51 0.36
C LEU A 159 -9.00 -3.82 1.51
N PHE A 160 -10.12 -3.19 1.18
CA PHE A 160 -10.95 -2.48 2.16
C PHE A 160 -11.84 -3.45 2.96
N LEU A 161 -11.83 -3.28 4.28
CA LEU A 161 -12.57 -4.10 5.24
C LEU A 161 -13.27 -3.20 6.29
N PRO A 162 -14.14 -2.26 5.89
CA PRO A 162 -14.95 -1.48 6.83
C PRO A 162 -15.73 -2.36 7.79
N ASP A 163 -16.02 -1.82 8.96
CA ASP A 163 -17.03 -2.40 9.83
C ASP A 163 -18.38 -2.38 9.11
N PRO A 164 -19.19 -3.47 9.14
CA PRO A 164 -20.48 -3.48 8.47
C PRO A 164 -21.46 -2.42 8.99
N ALA A 165 -21.26 -1.94 10.22
CA ALA A 165 -22.05 -0.87 10.82
C ALA A 165 -21.49 0.54 10.52
N ASP A 166 -20.43 0.64 9.72
CA ASP A 166 -19.80 1.91 9.37
C ASP A 166 -20.41 2.52 8.09
N ASP A 167 -21.25 3.55 8.28
CA ASP A 167 -21.86 4.35 7.23
C ASP A 167 -21.22 5.74 7.06
N THR A 168 -20.06 5.97 7.70
CA THR A 168 -19.42 7.30 7.70
C THR A 168 -18.89 7.65 6.31
N PRO A 169 -19.27 8.81 5.72
CA PRO A 169 -18.70 9.27 4.45
C PRO A 169 -17.20 9.57 4.56
N GLY A 170 -16.46 9.33 3.47
CA GLY A 170 -15.01 9.52 3.42
C GLY A 170 -14.21 8.22 3.55
N GLY A 171 -12.90 8.32 3.39
CA GLY A 171 -12.00 7.16 3.44
C GLY A 171 -11.82 6.44 2.09
N GLU A 172 -12.44 6.94 1.02
CA GLU A 172 -12.20 6.48 -0.35
C GLU A 172 -10.71 6.64 -0.71
N MET A 173 -10.18 5.76 -1.55
CA MET A 173 -8.86 6.00 -2.14
C MET A 173 -9.00 6.90 -3.37
N GLU A 174 -8.53 8.13 -3.23
CA GLU A 174 -8.48 9.11 -4.30
C GLU A 174 -7.23 8.91 -5.16
N LEU A 175 -7.42 8.85 -6.47
CA LEU A 175 -6.34 8.86 -7.48
C LEU A 175 -6.28 10.25 -8.11
N TYR A 176 -5.08 10.79 -8.24
CA TYR A 176 -4.85 12.15 -8.71
C TYR A 176 -4.11 12.20 -10.04
N GLU A 177 -4.38 13.25 -10.82
CA GLU A 177 -3.52 13.72 -11.90
C GLU A 177 -3.08 15.17 -11.62
N PRO A 178 -1.86 15.57 -12.02
CA PRO A 178 -1.51 16.98 -12.09
C PRO A 178 -2.43 17.71 -13.10
N VAL A 179 -2.84 18.93 -12.77
CA VAL A 179 -3.46 19.81 -13.78
C VAL A 179 -2.45 20.16 -14.88
N PRO A 180 -2.90 20.50 -16.11
CA PRO A 180 -1.99 20.85 -17.20
C PRO A 180 -0.94 21.89 -16.79
N GLY A 181 0.32 21.65 -17.16
CA GLY A 181 1.46 22.50 -16.80
C GLY A 181 1.99 22.33 -15.36
N HIS A 182 1.25 21.68 -14.46
CA HIS A 182 1.75 21.41 -13.12
C HIS A 182 2.76 20.25 -13.10
N ARG A 183 3.87 20.45 -12.39
CA ARG A 183 4.93 19.46 -12.17
C ARG A 183 5.07 19.26 -10.66
N PRO A 184 4.49 18.19 -10.08
CA PRO A 184 4.55 17.96 -8.65
C PRO A 184 6.00 17.84 -8.18
N ARG A 185 6.30 18.46 -7.03
CA ARG A 185 7.55 18.26 -6.30
C ARG A 185 7.27 17.52 -5.01
N PHE A 186 8.19 16.64 -4.63
CA PHE A 186 7.99 15.71 -3.54
C PHE A 186 8.84 16.06 -2.33
N GLY A 187 8.27 15.94 -1.15
CA GLY A 187 8.96 16.11 0.13
C GLY A 187 9.15 14.80 0.87
N ALA A 188 9.22 14.89 2.20
CA ALA A 188 9.34 13.73 3.07
C ALA A 188 8.21 12.71 2.82
N ARG A 189 8.59 11.42 2.80
CA ARG A 189 7.68 10.29 2.58
C ARG A 189 6.91 10.39 1.26
N ASN A 190 7.54 10.95 0.23
CA ASN A 190 7.02 11.05 -1.15
C ASN A 190 5.67 11.77 -1.25
N GLN A 191 5.41 12.72 -0.34
CA GLN A 191 4.22 13.56 -0.37
C GLN A 191 4.42 14.79 -1.25
N THR A 192 3.36 15.21 -1.91
CA THR A 192 3.28 16.49 -2.61
C THR A 192 2.10 17.31 -2.10
N ARG A 193 2.03 18.58 -2.53
CA ARG A 193 0.95 19.48 -2.12
C ARG A 193 -0.31 19.18 -2.95
N PRO A 194 -1.51 19.20 -2.36
CA PRO A 194 -2.76 19.03 -3.12
C PRO A 194 -2.97 20.10 -4.20
N ARG A 195 -2.44 21.32 -3.99
CA ARG A 195 -2.57 22.42 -4.95
C ARG A 195 -1.91 22.06 -6.28
N GLY A 196 -2.65 22.15 -7.37
CA GLY A 196 -2.19 21.77 -8.71
C GLY A 196 -2.44 20.30 -9.06
N LEU A 197 -3.13 19.56 -8.19
CA LEU A 197 -3.63 18.22 -8.47
C LEU A 197 -5.16 18.25 -8.58
N ARG A 198 -5.69 17.31 -9.37
CA ARG A 198 -7.12 17.03 -9.48
C ARG A 198 -7.36 15.57 -9.13
N ALA A 199 -8.26 15.29 -8.21
CA ALA A 199 -8.76 13.93 -8.00
C ALA A 199 -9.55 13.53 -9.24
N VAL A 200 -9.15 12.45 -9.90
CA VAL A 200 -9.77 11.98 -11.15
C VAL A 200 -10.57 10.70 -10.97
N ARG A 201 -10.35 10.00 -9.86
CA ARG A 201 -11.10 8.80 -9.47
C ARG A 201 -11.14 8.69 -7.95
N ALA A 202 -12.28 8.28 -7.42
CA ALA A 202 -12.42 7.87 -6.02
C ALA A 202 -12.78 6.38 -6.01
N VAL A 203 -11.98 5.58 -5.33
CA VAL A 203 -12.24 4.15 -5.10
C VAL A 203 -13.04 4.01 -3.81
N PRO A 204 -14.26 3.46 -3.86
CA PRO A 204 -15.14 3.46 -2.71
C PRO A 204 -14.57 2.63 -1.57
N TYR A 205 -14.64 3.18 -0.35
CA TYR A 205 -14.34 2.45 0.88
C TYR A 205 -15.51 1.53 1.22
N ARG A 206 -15.53 0.35 0.58
CA ARG A 206 -16.57 -0.67 0.72
C ARG A 206 -15.95 -2.03 1.01
N ALA A 207 -16.70 -2.89 1.71
CA ALA A 207 -16.27 -4.23 2.04
C ALA A 207 -15.90 -5.04 0.79
N GLY A 208 -14.71 -5.63 0.79
CA GLY A 208 -14.25 -6.49 -0.29
C GLY A 208 -13.80 -5.72 -1.53
N THR A 209 -13.69 -4.39 -1.48
CA THR A 209 -13.10 -3.62 -2.57
C THR A 209 -11.59 -3.79 -2.58
N LEU A 210 -11.08 -4.37 -3.66
CA LEU A 210 -9.64 -4.49 -3.95
C LEU A 210 -9.23 -3.42 -4.96
N VAL A 211 -8.16 -2.70 -4.65
CA VAL A 211 -7.45 -1.85 -5.61
C VAL A 211 -6.00 -2.29 -5.68
N VAL A 212 -5.46 -2.46 -6.88
CA VAL A 212 -4.05 -2.79 -7.12
C VAL A 212 -3.54 -1.89 -8.24
N TRP A 213 -2.34 -1.34 -8.11
CA TRP A 213 -1.77 -0.46 -9.13
C TRP A 213 -0.27 -0.61 -9.27
N VAL A 214 0.23 -0.29 -10.46
CA VAL A 214 1.66 -0.09 -10.73
C VAL A 214 2.06 1.25 -10.12
N ASN A 215 2.97 1.19 -9.15
CA ASN A 215 3.44 2.36 -8.43
C ASN A 215 4.51 3.07 -9.27
N THR A 216 4.17 4.22 -9.86
CA THR A 216 4.97 4.99 -10.80
C THR A 216 5.28 6.39 -10.25
N PRO A 217 6.16 7.21 -10.87
CA PRO A 217 6.36 8.60 -10.46
C PRO A 217 5.07 9.45 -10.41
N ARG A 218 4.05 9.00 -11.12
CA ARG A 218 2.75 9.66 -11.29
C ARG A 218 1.61 8.97 -10.54
N SER A 219 1.89 7.90 -9.77
CA SER A 219 0.87 7.19 -8.98
C SER A 219 0.51 7.92 -7.68
N LEU A 220 -0.06 9.11 -7.81
CA LEU A 220 -0.48 9.97 -6.72
C LEU A 220 -1.80 9.46 -6.12
N THR A 221 -1.73 9.06 -4.85
CA THR A 221 -2.86 8.49 -4.12
C THR A 221 -3.02 9.14 -2.76
N ARG A 222 -4.24 9.10 -2.22
CA ARG A 222 -4.56 9.51 -0.85
C ARG A 222 -5.81 8.78 -0.38
N LEU A 223 -5.92 8.47 0.89
CA LEU A 223 -7.26 8.26 1.47
C LEU A 223 -7.93 9.61 1.71
N ALA A 224 -9.16 9.74 1.20
CA ALA A 224 -9.99 10.92 1.38
C ALA A 224 -10.15 11.23 2.88
N PRO A 225 -10.17 12.52 3.26
CA PRO A 225 -10.54 12.89 4.61
C PRO A 225 -11.92 12.35 4.97
N ARG A 226 -12.09 11.98 6.23
CA ARG A 226 -13.26 11.32 6.77
C ARG A 226 -13.70 12.03 8.04
N GLY A 227 -15.01 12.19 8.22
CA GLY A 227 -15.56 12.85 9.41
C GLY A 227 -15.30 12.07 10.71
N ALA A 228 -15.75 12.65 11.82
CA ALA A 228 -15.77 11.97 13.11
C ALA A 228 -16.58 10.67 13.02
N SER A 229 -16.04 9.60 13.58
CA SER A 229 -16.60 8.26 13.52
C SER A 229 -16.03 7.40 14.64
N PRO A 230 -16.84 6.56 15.31
CA PRO A 230 -16.32 5.56 16.24
C PRO A 230 -15.60 4.42 15.51
N TRP A 231 -15.80 4.30 14.19
CA TRP A 231 -15.26 3.23 13.38
C TRP A 231 -13.90 3.62 12.80
N PRO A 232 -12.84 2.81 13.00
CA PRO A 232 -11.57 3.00 12.32
C PRO A 232 -11.69 2.70 10.83
N VAL A 233 -10.87 3.37 10.01
CA VAL A 233 -10.65 2.91 8.63
C VAL A 233 -9.74 1.69 8.67
N ARG A 234 -10.19 0.53 8.17
CA ARG A 234 -9.50 -0.75 8.19
C ARG A 234 -9.24 -1.27 6.78
N PHE A 235 -8.02 -1.72 6.52
CA PHE A 235 -7.66 -2.36 5.26
C PHE A 235 -6.39 -3.19 5.39
N LEU A 236 -6.16 -4.05 4.40
CA LEU A 236 -4.85 -4.66 4.17
C LEU A 236 -4.05 -3.85 3.14
N SER A 237 -2.81 -3.49 3.45
CA SER A 237 -1.83 -2.98 2.48
C SER A 237 -1.03 -4.15 1.94
N LEU A 238 -0.93 -4.24 0.61
CA LEU A 238 -0.35 -5.37 -0.12
C LEU A 238 0.83 -4.89 -1.00
N PRO A 239 1.97 -4.49 -0.41
CA PRO A 239 3.11 -4.00 -1.18
C PRO A 239 3.91 -5.11 -1.86
N VAL A 240 4.39 -4.84 -3.06
CA VAL A 240 5.40 -5.63 -3.78
C VAL A 240 6.70 -4.82 -3.84
N GLN A 241 7.73 -5.24 -3.12
CA GLN A 241 8.96 -4.49 -2.91
C GLN A 241 10.18 -5.12 -3.62
N PHE A 242 10.98 -4.28 -4.26
CA PHE A 242 12.28 -4.58 -4.86
C PHE A 242 13.43 -4.06 -3.98
N PRO A 243 14.67 -4.57 -4.18
CA PRO A 243 15.83 -4.19 -3.36
C PRO A 243 16.21 -2.71 -3.48
N GLU A 244 15.95 -2.12 -4.64
CA GLU A 244 16.44 -0.80 -5.00
C GLU A 244 15.33 0.07 -5.60
N PRO A 245 15.49 1.40 -5.62
CA PRO A 245 14.57 2.29 -6.31
C PRO A 245 14.36 1.90 -7.79
N LEU A 246 13.10 1.88 -8.21
CA LEU A 246 12.67 1.63 -9.58
C LEU A 246 12.51 2.93 -10.38
N PHE A 247 12.37 4.06 -9.69
CA PHE A 247 12.26 5.38 -10.28
C PHE A 247 12.71 6.47 -9.30
N GLU A 248 12.91 7.67 -9.85
CA GLU A 248 13.20 8.87 -9.08
C GLU A 248 11.98 9.79 -8.99
N LEU A 249 11.94 10.59 -7.92
CA LEU A 249 10.92 11.61 -7.73
C LEU A 249 11.58 12.98 -7.64
N PRO A 250 11.07 14.00 -8.35
CA PRO A 250 11.64 15.34 -8.30
C PRO A 250 11.43 15.95 -6.90
N GLN A 251 12.48 15.90 -6.09
CA GLN A 251 12.43 16.35 -4.71
C GLN A 251 12.35 17.86 -4.58
N ASN A 252 11.76 18.35 -3.48
CA ASN A 252 11.87 19.74 -3.06
C ASN A 252 13.33 20.02 -2.63
N PRO A 253 13.94 21.15 -3.04
CA PRO A 253 15.35 21.46 -2.74
C PRO A 253 15.71 21.35 -1.26
N GLY A 254 14.80 21.74 -0.36
CA GLY A 254 15.00 21.66 1.09
C GLY A 254 14.98 20.24 1.69
N SER A 255 14.64 19.21 0.93
CA SER A 255 14.57 17.82 1.42
C SER A 255 15.87 17.02 1.28
N LEU A 256 16.84 17.52 0.52
CA LEU A 256 18.17 16.91 0.37
C LEU A 256 18.96 16.94 1.69
N TRP A 257 18.93 18.06 2.40
CA TRP A 257 19.59 18.22 3.71
C TRP A 257 19.07 17.23 4.77
N GLY A 258 17.77 16.95 4.78
CA GLY A 258 17.18 15.97 5.68
C GLY A 258 17.53 14.51 5.37
N ARG A 259 17.87 14.20 4.11
CA ARG A 259 18.33 12.85 3.71
C ARG A 259 19.81 12.63 4.02
N VAL A 260 20.64 13.65 3.79
CA VAL A 260 22.08 13.61 4.13
C VAL A 260 22.27 13.47 5.64
N SER A 261 21.52 14.23 6.45
CA SER A 261 21.58 14.10 7.91
C SER A 261 21.09 12.74 8.41
N GLY A 262 20.01 12.20 7.85
CA GLY A 262 19.48 10.88 8.21
C GLY A 262 20.33 9.71 7.69
N TRP A 263 21.11 9.89 6.63
CA TRP A 263 22.09 8.90 6.15
C TRP A 263 23.35 8.90 7.00
N LEU A 264 23.87 10.10 7.35
CA LEU A 264 25.00 10.25 8.27
C LEU A 264 24.66 9.69 9.67
N ALA A 265 23.47 9.97 10.19
CA ALA A 265 23.03 9.43 11.48
C ALA A 265 23.03 7.88 11.49
N ARG A 266 22.60 7.24 10.39
CA ARG A 266 22.59 5.76 10.28
C ARG A 266 23.97 5.14 10.11
N ARG A 267 24.97 5.88 9.60
CA ARG A 267 26.37 5.44 9.57
C ARG A 267 27.08 5.62 10.90
N VAL A 268 26.73 6.66 11.67
CA VAL A 268 27.32 6.92 12.99
C VAL A 268 26.76 5.97 14.06
N THR A 269 25.51 5.52 13.93
CA THR A 269 24.90 4.55 14.86
C THR A 269 25.19 3.09 14.50
N GLY A 270 26.39 2.75 14.04
CA GLY A 270 26.84 1.37 13.87
C GLY A 270 26.91 0.60 15.20
N ARG A 271 25.76 0.31 15.80
CA ARG A 271 25.60 -0.58 16.96
C ARG A 271 24.61 -1.68 16.59
N THR A 272 25.18 -2.88 16.47
CA THR A 272 24.58 -4.15 16.80
C THR A 272 23.75 -4.08 18.10
N GLY A 273 22.52 -4.55 18.05
CA GLY A 273 21.67 -4.88 19.21
C GLY A 273 20.35 -5.47 18.67
N GLY A 274 19.92 -6.69 18.95
CA GLY A 274 20.19 -7.53 20.11
C GLY A 274 19.31 -7.11 21.30
N GLY A 275 18.12 -7.73 21.42
CA GLY A 275 17.14 -7.56 22.51
C GLY A 275 16.33 -6.25 22.44
N VAL A 276 15.01 -6.20 22.67
CA VAL A 276 13.99 -7.12 23.19
C VAL A 276 12.70 -6.87 22.39
#